data_AF-A0A8S8YB98-F1
#
_entry.id   AF-A0A8S8YB98-F1
#
_cell.length_a   1.000
_cell.length_b   1.000
_cell.length_c   1.000
_cell.angle_alpha   90.00
_cell.angle_beta   90.00
_cell.angle_gamma   90.00
#
_symmetry.space_group_name_H-M   'P 1'
#
loop_
_entity.id
_entity.type
_entity.pdbx_description
1 polymer ?
#
loop_
_entity_poly.entity_id
_entity_poly.type
_entity_poly.pdbx_seq_one_letter_code
_entity_poly.pdbx_strand_id
1 'polypeptide(L)'
;MELVSSFGEAAEGCERAGFDGIEIHGAHGYLICQFLGTRTNRRDDRWGGGLGGRSLFLKEVIREVRNRTSERFLVCVRISPEHEVGGHPSREPGAVQNDGRMGRGHDTHLMLGRIQGAPGRGRPPDDNTNIQR
;
A
#
# COMPACT_ATOMS: atom_id res chain seq x y z
N MET A 1 -5.15 4.13 14.08
CA MET A 1 -4.77 2.71 13.92
C MET A 1 -5.93 1.84 13.43
N GLU A 2 -7.16 2.34 13.47
CA GLU A 2 -8.33 1.72 12.82
C GLU A 2 -8.11 1.42 11.33
N LEU A 3 -7.61 2.39 10.56
CA LEU A 3 -7.44 2.20 9.12
C LEU A 3 -6.51 1.03 8.74
N VAL A 4 -5.41 0.85 9.50
CA VAL A 4 -4.49 -0.28 9.29
C VAL A 4 -5.20 -1.60 9.56
N SER A 5 -5.98 -1.69 10.64
CA SER A 5 -6.84 -2.85 10.94
C SER A 5 -7.81 -3.14 9.80
N SER A 6 -8.46 -2.11 9.25
CA SER A 6 -9.43 -2.26 8.15
C SER A 6 -8.80 -2.87 6.89
N PHE A 7 -7.55 -2.53 6.55
CA PHE A 7 -6.84 -3.21 5.45
C PHE A 7 -6.61 -4.69 5.74
N GLY A 8 -6.24 -5.02 6.98
CA GLY A 8 -6.07 -6.40 7.42
C GLY A 8 -7.37 -7.20 7.37
N GLU A 9 -8.46 -6.64 7.92
CA GLU A 9 -9.79 -7.25 7.91
C GLU A 9 -10.31 -7.49 6.50
N ALA A 10 -10.10 -6.52 5.60
CA ALA A 10 -10.47 -6.67 4.20
C ALA A 10 -9.68 -7.80 3.52
N ALA A 11 -8.36 -7.88 3.76
CA ALA A 11 -7.52 -8.92 3.18
C ALA A 11 -7.88 -10.33 3.70
N GLU A 12 -8.12 -10.45 5.00
CA GLU A 12 -8.63 -11.68 5.62
C GLU A 12 -9.99 -12.09 5.03
N GLY A 13 -10.89 -11.12 4.82
CA GLY A 13 -12.16 -11.33 4.13
C GLY A 13 -11.98 -11.86 2.70
N CYS A 14 -11.04 -11.30 1.94
CA CYS A 14 -10.71 -11.77 0.59
C CYS A 14 -10.17 -13.20 0.61
N GLU A 15 -9.25 -13.54 1.51
CA GLU A 15 -8.74 -14.91 1.61
C GLU A 15 -9.85 -15.90 1.98
N ARG A 16 -10.71 -15.54 2.95
CA ARG A 16 -11.87 -16.36 3.33
C ARG A 16 -12.88 -16.54 2.20
N ALA A 17 -12.98 -15.56 1.31
CA ALA A 17 -13.83 -15.63 0.12
C ALA A 17 -13.21 -16.45 -1.03
N GLY A 18 -11.96 -16.91 -0.89
CA GLY A 18 -11.29 -17.77 -1.86
C GLY A 18 -10.48 -17.04 -2.92
N PHE A 19 -10.15 -15.77 -2.73
CA PHE A 19 -9.19 -15.07 -3.60
C PHE A 19 -7.77 -15.60 -3.38
N ASP A 20 -6.94 -15.60 -4.43
CA ASP A 20 -5.51 -15.98 -4.31
C ASP A 20 -4.66 -14.89 -3.65
N GLY A 21 -5.14 -13.65 -3.65
CA GLY A 21 -4.42 -12.51 -3.08
C GLY A 21 -5.11 -11.17 -3.27
N ILE A 22 -4.42 -10.11 -2.85
CA ILE A 22 -4.86 -8.72 -3.00
C ILE A 22 -3.77 -7.83 -3.60
N GLU A 23 -4.20 -6.68 -4.12
CA GLU A 23 -3.34 -5.55 -4.43
C GLU A 23 -3.67 -4.37 -3.50
N ILE A 24 -2.68 -3.92 -2.73
CA ILE A 24 -2.75 -2.70 -1.93
C ILE A 24 -2.56 -1.50 -2.85
N HIS A 25 -3.57 -0.65 -2.96
CA HIS A 25 -3.54 0.51 -3.84
C HIS A 25 -2.86 1.72 -3.17
N GLY A 26 -1.61 1.98 -3.54
CA GLY A 26 -0.81 3.15 -3.13
C GLY A 26 -0.45 4.10 -4.27
N ALA A 27 -1.35 4.23 -5.24
CA ALA A 27 -1.15 5.00 -6.46
C ALA A 27 -2.26 6.06 -6.64
N HIS A 28 -2.17 6.83 -7.72
CA HIS A 28 -3.19 7.79 -8.19
C HIS A 28 -3.56 8.88 -7.17
N GLY A 29 -2.64 9.25 -6.27
CA GLY A 29 -2.88 10.31 -5.28
C GLY A 29 -3.86 9.95 -4.17
N TYR A 30 -4.25 8.67 -4.05
CA TYR A 30 -5.03 8.19 -2.91
C TYR A 30 -4.19 8.09 -1.64
N LEU A 31 -4.82 7.66 -0.55
CA LEU A 31 -4.29 7.76 0.81
C LEU A 31 -2.82 7.34 0.95
N ILE A 32 -2.46 6.11 0.56
CA ILE A 32 -1.08 5.62 0.71
C ILE A 32 -0.12 6.48 -0.13
N CYS A 33 -0.52 6.88 -1.35
CA CYS A 33 0.27 7.79 -2.19
C CYS A 33 0.47 9.15 -1.50
N GLN A 34 -0.54 9.66 -0.79
CA GLN A 34 -0.45 10.91 -0.05
C GLN A 34 0.54 10.82 1.12
N PHE A 35 0.58 9.69 1.84
CA PHE A 35 1.58 9.43 2.88
C PHE A 35 3.00 9.40 2.32
N LEU A 36 3.20 8.78 1.16
CA LEU A 36 4.52 8.62 0.54
C LEU A 36 5.08 9.95 0.00
N GLY A 37 4.23 10.83 -0.54
CA GLY A 37 4.67 12.05 -1.22
C GLY A 37 5.18 13.15 -0.29
N THR A 38 6.33 13.72 -0.61
CA THR A 38 6.91 14.90 0.08
C THR A 38 5.99 16.14 0.08
N ARG A 39 5.24 16.38 -1.00
CA ARG A 39 4.37 17.56 -1.13
C ARG A 39 3.05 17.42 -0.37
N THR A 40 2.54 16.19 -0.28
CA THR A 40 1.25 15.83 0.30
C THR A 40 1.34 15.52 1.79
N ASN A 41 2.45 14.93 2.24
CA ASN A 41 2.71 14.63 3.64
C ASN A 41 3.72 15.61 4.25
N ARG A 42 3.18 16.65 4.90
CA ARG A 42 3.95 17.70 5.61
C ARG A 42 3.95 17.50 7.13
N ARG A 43 3.63 16.29 7.60
CA ARG A 43 3.59 15.98 9.02
C ARG A 43 5.01 15.97 9.61
N ASP A 44 5.10 16.30 10.88
CA ASP A 44 6.30 16.31 11.71
C ASP A 44 6.33 15.16 12.73
N ASP A 45 5.30 14.33 12.75
CA ASP A 45 5.21 13.15 13.59
C ASP A 45 5.83 11.90 12.93
N ARG A 46 5.68 10.75 13.59
CA ARG A 46 6.24 9.46 13.13
C ARG A 46 5.78 9.04 11.73
N TRP A 47 4.70 9.61 11.20
CA TRP A 47 4.16 9.28 9.89
C TRP A 47 4.59 10.24 8.79
N GLY A 48 5.36 11.27 9.12
CA GLY A 48 5.85 12.28 8.19
C GLY A 48 7.37 12.43 8.20
N GLY A 49 7.85 13.61 7.80
CA GLY A 49 9.27 13.90 7.68
C GLY A 49 9.94 13.13 6.54
N GLY A 50 11.03 12.43 6.85
CA GLY A 50 11.83 11.69 5.86
C GLY A 50 11.11 10.46 5.29
N LEU A 51 11.75 9.79 4.33
CA LEU A 51 11.22 8.58 3.67
C LEU A 51 10.81 7.50 4.68
N GLY A 52 11.54 7.36 5.80
CA GLY A 52 11.23 6.42 6.87
C GLY A 52 9.82 6.61 7.45
N GLY A 53 9.47 7.84 7.83
CA GLY A 53 8.14 8.14 8.39
C GLY A 53 7.05 8.13 7.32
N ARG A 54 7.31 8.69 6.14
CA ARG A 54 6.37 8.70 5.01
C ARG A 54 5.99 7.29 4.53
N SER A 55 6.95 6.35 4.53
CA SER A 55 6.71 4.94 4.18
C SER A 55 6.14 4.10 5.32
N LEU A 56 6.12 4.63 6.55
CA LEU A 56 5.72 3.85 7.72
C LEU A 56 4.27 3.37 7.61
N PHE A 57 3.36 4.21 7.12
CA PHE A 57 1.96 3.83 6.97
C PHE A 57 1.78 2.61 6.05
N LEU A 58 2.42 2.61 4.87
CA LEU A 58 2.39 1.48 3.95
C LEU A 58 2.99 0.21 4.59
N LYS A 59 4.11 0.33 5.29
CA LYS A 59 4.75 -0.80 5.99
C LYS A 59 3.83 -1.41 7.04
N GLU A 60 3.12 -0.57 7.79
CA GLU A 60 2.16 -1.00 8.80
C GLU A 60 0.96 -1.72 8.18
N VAL A 61 0.43 -1.21 7.06
CA VAL A 61 -0.63 -1.89 6.29
C VAL A 61 -0.17 -3.26 5.81
N ILE A 62 1.01 -3.37 5.19
CA ILE A 62 1.57 -4.65 4.73
C ILE A 62 1.72 -5.63 5.90
N ARG A 63 2.27 -5.16 7.02
CA ARG A 63 2.48 -5.98 8.21
C ARG A 63 1.17 -6.52 8.75
N GLU A 64 0.15 -5.67 8.85
CA GLU A 64 -1.16 -6.07 9.36
C GLU A 64 -1.87 -7.08 8.43
N VAL A 65 -1.82 -6.85 7.11
CA VAL A 65 -2.32 -7.82 6.12
C VAL A 65 -1.62 -9.18 6.31
N ARG A 66 -0.28 -9.18 6.37
CA ARG A 66 0.50 -10.41 6.55
C ARG A 66 0.25 -11.12 7.88
N ASN A 67 -0.11 -10.39 8.94
CA ASN A 67 -0.46 -11.00 10.22
C ASN A 67 -1.80 -11.74 10.20
N ARG A 68 -2.69 -11.40 9.27
CA ARG A 68 -4.04 -11.96 9.20
C ARG A 68 -4.24 -12.97 8.09
N THR A 69 -3.45 -12.88 7.02
CA THR A 69 -3.54 -13.79 5.88
C THR A 69 -2.53 -14.92 5.96
N SER A 70 -2.80 -16.06 5.30
CA SER A 70 -1.82 -17.15 5.24
C SER A 70 -0.56 -16.78 4.45
N GLU A 71 0.51 -17.55 4.64
CA GLU A 71 1.77 -17.38 3.89
C GLU A 71 1.62 -17.55 2.38
N ARG A 72 0.57 -18.25 1.92
CA ARG A 72 0.32 -18.53 0.51
C ARG A 72 -0.48 -17.41 -0.18
N PHE A 73 -1.16 -16.57 0.60
CA PHE A 73 -1.95 -15.47 0.08
C PHE A 73 -1.04 -14.42 -0.56
N LEU A 74 -1.33 -14.04 -1.80
CA LEU A 74 -0.50 -13.11 -2.54
C LEU A 74 -0.81 -11.68 -2.09
N VAL A 75 0.24 -10.87 -1.86
CA VAL A 75 0.08 -9.46 -1.53
C VAL A 75 0.94 -8.64 -2.48
N CYS A 76 0.28 -7.88 -3.33
CA CYS A 76 0.88 -6.92 -4.23
C CYS A 76 0.67 -5.50 -3.71
N VAL A 77 1.52 -4.57 -4.12
CA VAL A 77 1.36 -3.14 -3.86
C VAL A 77 1.53 -2.41 -5.17
N ARG A 78 0.58 -1.55 -5.50
CA ARG A 78 0.68 -0.65 -6.66
C ARG A 78 1.06 0.74 -6.19
N ILE A 79 2.17 1.26 -6.68
CA ILE A 79 2.73 2.56 -6.26
C ILE A 79 2.94 3.45 -7.48
N SER A 80 2.49 4.72 -7.39
CA SER A 80 2.81 5.72 -8.41
C SER A 80 4.23 6.25 -8.21
N PRO A 81 4.99 6.52 -9.29
CA PRO A 81 6.31 7.14 -9.17
C PRO A 81 6.20 8.48 -8.43
N GLU A 82 7.10 8.71 -7.46
CA GLU A 82 7.20 10.01 -6.81
C GLU A 82 7.79 11.00 -7.83
N HIS A 83 6.97 11.93 -8.30
CA HIS A 83 7.44 13.02 -9.14
C HIS A 83 7.91 14.16 -8.25
N GLU A 84 9.23 14.32 -8.14
CA GLU A 84 9.81 15.61 -7.79
C GLU A 84 9.54 16.55 -8.97
N VAL A 85 8.46 17.35 -8.89
CA VAL A 85 8.38 18.54 -9.73
C VAL A 85 9.52 19.45 -9.27
N GLY A 86 10.59 19.47 -10.07
CA GLY A 86 11.92 19.93 -9.71
C GLY A 86 11.94 21.22 -8.91
N GLY A 87 12.64 21.18 -7.78
CA GLY A 87 13.23 22.36 -7.18
C GLY A 87 14.43 22.78 -8.01
N HIS A 88 14.24 23.67 -8.99
CA HIS A 88 15.33 24.53 -9.43
C HIS A 88 15.45 25.70 -8.44
N PRO A 89 16.63 25.98 -7.86
CA PRO A 89 16.81 27.17 -7.06
C PRO A 89 16.75 28.41 -7.97
N SER A 90 15.72 29.23 -7.75
CA SER A 90 15.63 30.67 -8.07
C SER A 90 15.92 31.14 -9.51
N ARG A 91 14.88 31.58 -10.23
CA ARG A 91 14.63 33.00 -10.59
C ARG A 91 13.40 33.14 -11.51
N GLU A 92 12.82 34.35 -11.47
CA GLU A 92 11.75 34.94 -12.31
C GLU A 92 10.33 34.95 -11.70
N PRO A 93 9.85 36.10 -11.16
CA PRO A 93 8.44 36.29 -10.79
C PRO A 93 7.62 36.62 -12.05
N GLY A 94 6.86 35.65 -12.57
CA GLY A 94 5.93 35.92 -13.68
C GLY A 94 5.37 34.72 -14.42
N ALA A 95 5.90 33.51 -14.23
CA ALA A 95 5.36 32.34 -14.93
C ALA A 95 4.13 31.78 -14.19
N VAL A 96 2.93 32.07 -14.72
CA VAL A 96 1.76 31.23 -14.48
C VAL A 96 2.08 29.86 -15.07
N GLN A 97 2.61 28.96 -14.26
CA GLN A 97 2.77 27.55 -14.63
C GLN A 97 1.40 26.88 -14.58
N ASN A 98 0.67 27.03 -15.68
CA ASN A 98 -0.38 26.10 -16.05
C ASN A 98 0.32 24.81 -16.51
N ASP A 99 0.63 23.92 -15.58
CA ASP A 99 1.00 22.55 -15.91
C ASP A 99 0.01 21.57 -15.29
N GLY A 100 -1.16 21.51 -15.93
CA GLY A 100 -2.15 20.46 -15.76
C GLY A 100 -1.79 19.17 -16.51
N ARG A 101 -0.51 18.87 -16.76
CA ARG A 101 -0.11 17.56 -17.27
C ARG A 101 0.48 16.74 -16.13
N MET A 102 -0.39 15.98 -15.47
CA MET A 102 0.08 14.73 -14.84
C MET A 102 0.81 13.94 -15.93
N GLY A 103 2.15 13.97 -15.90
CA GLY A 103 2.97 13.09 -16.72
C GLY A 103 2.50 11.66 -16.50
N ARG A 104 2.30 10.91 -17.59
CA ARG A 104 1.94 9.50 -17.56
C ARG A 104 3.09 8.68 -16.96
N GLY A 105 3.26 8.75 -15.64
CA GLY A 105 4.04 7.80 -14.89
C GLY A 105 3.27 6.49 -14.87
N HIS A 106 3.86 5.42 -15.40
CA HIS A 106 3.27 4.09 -15.25
C HIS A 106 3.39 3.68 -13.79
N ASP A 107 2.28 3.27 -13.18
CA ASP A 107 2.33 2.72 -11.83
C ASP A 107 3.20 1.47 -11.79
N THR A 108 3.99 1.33 -10.73
CA THR A 108 4.79 0.13 -10.49
C THR A 108 3.99 -0.83 -9.62
N HIS A 109 3.86 -2.08 -10.06
CA HIS A 109 3.28 -3.15 -9.27
C HIS A 109 4.43 -3.94 -8.62
N LEU A 110 4.53 -3.87 -7.30
CA LEU A 110 5.47 -4.65 -6.51
C LEU A 110 4.73 -5.83 -5.90
N MET A 111 5.08 -7.04 -6.32
CA MET A 111 4.63 -8.25 -5.64
C MET A 111 5.52 -8.50 -4.42
N LEU A 112 4.95 -8.46 -3.23
CA LEU A 112 5.70 -8.75 -2.01
C LEU A 112 5.80 -10.26 -1.83
N GLY A 113 7.00 -10.81 -2.04
CA GLY A 113 7.35 -12.17 -1.67
C GLY A 113 7.38 -12.38 -0.14
N ARG A 114 7.86 -13.54 0.29
CA ARG A 114 7.93 -13.93 1.72
C ARG A 114 8.62 -12.85 2.56
N ILE A 115 7.91 -12.27 3.52
CA ILE A 115 8.53 -11.52 4.62
C ILE A 115 8.82 -12.53 5.72
N GLN A 116 10.11 -12.88 5.92
CA GLN A 116 10.51 -13.79 6.99
C GLN A 116 10.22 -13.13 8.35
N GLY A 117 9.29 -13.70 9.13
CA GLY A 117 9.08 -13.29 10.52
C GLY A 117 7.69 -13.45 11.15
N ALA A 118 6.64 -13.79 10.40
CA ALA A 118 5.31 -14.01 11.00
C ALA A 118 5.03 -15.51 11.23
N PRO A 119 4.60 -15.95 12.42
CA PRO A 119 4.16 -17.32 12.64
C PRO A 119 2.87 -17.58 11.85
N GLY A 120 2.94 -18.40 10.81
CA GLY A 120 1.78 -18.77 10.00
C GLY A 120 0.72 -19.48 10.85
N ARG A 121 -0.50 -18.95 10.89
CA ARG A 121 -1.66 -19.72 11.36
C ARG A 121 -2.05 -20.70 10.27
N GLY A 122 -1.96 -21.99 10.58
CA GLY A 122 -2.45 -23.05 9.71
C GLY A 122 -3.95 -22.88 9.44
N ARG A 123 -4.35 -23.00 8.17
CA ARG A 123 -5.75 -23.09 7.77
C ARG A 123 -6.37 -24.31 8.48
N PRO A 124 -7.50 -24.17 9.19
CA PRO A 124 -8.24 -25.34 9.66
C PRO A 124 -8.73 -26.15 8.44
N PRO A 125 -8.71 -27.49 8.51
CA PRO A 125 -9.13 -28.34 7.41
C PRO A 125 -10.57 -28.02 6.99
N ASP A 126 -10.77 -27.99 5.68
CA ASP A 126 -12.03 -27.82 4.99
C ASP A 126 -12.91 -29.06 5.18
N ASP A 127 -13.92 -28.95 6.04
CA ASP A 127 -14.91 -30.00 6.32
C ASP A 127 -16.00 -30.08 5.22
N ASN A 128 -15.57 -30.23 3.96
CA ASN A 128 -16.46 -30.49 2.83
C ASN A 128 -16.70 -31.99 2.61
N THR A 129 -16.96 -32.70 3.71
CA THR A 129 -17.45 -34.07 3.64
C THR A 129 -18.98 -34.05 3.50
N ASN A 130 -19.45 -34.55 2.35
CA ASN A 130 -20.79 -35.12 2.14
C ASN A 130 -21.90 -34.19 1.59
N ILE A 131 -21.93 -34.03 0.26
CA ILE A 131 -23.19 -33.90 -0.49
C ILE A 131 -23.25 -35.05 -1.51
N GLN A 132 -23.71 -36.21 -1.05
CA GLN A 132 -24.43 -37.14 -1.92
C GLN A 132 -25.93 -36.98 -1.64
N ARG A 133 -26.69 -36.59 -2.68
CA ARG A 133 -28.09 -36.96 -2.89
C ARG A 133 -28.34 -37.09 -4.38
#